data_AF-A0A2R3N1M5-F1
#
_entry.id   AF-A0A2R3N1M5-F1
#
_cell.length_a   1.000
_cell.length_b   1.000
_cell.length_c   1.000
_cell.angle_alpha   90.00
_cell.angle_beta   90.00
_cell.angle_gamma   90.00
#
_symmetry.space_group_name_H-M   'P 1'
#
loop_
_entity.id
_entity.type
_entity.pdbx_description
1 polymer ?
#
loop_
_entity_poly.entity_id
_entity_poly.type
_entity_poly.pdbx_seq_one_letter_code
_entity_poly.pdbx_strand_id
1 'polypeptide(L)' 'MEIRRLKNAKFGTKRIAIIVTGWAFYVEGKGYLAFSNSVDRYGIIVPYIPQGGKLALQAILNGGGFTNFDGIEYVKELGA' A
#
# COMPACT_ATOMS: atom_id res chain seq x y z
N MET A 1 2.51 2.31 12.52
CA MET A 1 2.13 1.67 11.25
C MET A 1 1.04 0.67 11.57
N GLU A 2 -0.07 0.72 10.85
CA GLU A 2 -1.25 -0.12 11.09
C GLU A 2 -1.51 -1.02 9.90
N ILE A 3 -2.08 -2.20 10.14
CA ILE A 3 -2.58 -3.05 9.06
C ILE A 3 -4.05 -2.70 8.83
N ARG A 4 -4.37 -2.14 7.65
CA ARG A 4 -5.74 -1.76 7.28
C ARG A 4 -6.27 -2.61 6.13
N ARG A 5 -7.57 -2.89 6.17
CA ARG A 5 -8.27 -3.58 5.07
C ARG A 5 -8.62 -2.56 3.99
N LEU A 6 -8.33 -2.90 2.74
CA LEU A 6 -8.77 -2.19 1.55
C LEU A 6 -9.94 -2.97 0.92
N LYS A 7 -11.04 -2.29 0.60
CA LYS A 7 -12.23 -2.86 -0.05
C LYS A 7 -12.58 -2.03 -1.28
N ASN A 8 -12.23 -2.51 -2.47
CA ASN A 8 -12.40 -1.79 -3.73
C ASN A 8 -11.82 -0.35 -3.69
N ALA A 9 -10.69 -0.19 -2.99
CA ALA A 9 -10.03 1.08 -2.81
C ALA A 9 -9.38 1.53 -4.12
N LYS A 10 -9.46 2.81 -4.45
CA LYS A 10 -8.99 3.37 -5.73
C LYS A 10 -7.65 4.08 -5.56
N PHE A 11 -6.68 3.80 -6.42
CA PHE A 11 -5.39 4.49 -6.45
C PHE A 11 -5.06 4.94 -7.87
N GLY A 12 -4.51 6.15 -8.01
CA GLY A 12 -4.19 6.76 -9.30
C GLY A 12 -4.70 8.19 -9.41
N THR A 13 -5.23 8.55 -10.58
CA THR A 13 -5.70 9.90 -10.90
C THR A 13 -7.21 9.94 -11.09
N LYS A 14 -7.79 11.14 -11.24
CA LYS A 14 -9.21 11.30 -11.58
C LYS A 14 -9.60 10.69 -12.94
N ARG A 15 -8.64 10.43 -13.83
CA ARG A 15 -8.88 9.89 -15.18
C ARG A 15 -8.67 8.38 -15.27
N ILE A 16 -7.65 7.86 -14.59
CA ILE A 16 -7.28 6.44 -14.60
C ILE A 16 -6.95 6.04 -13.16
N ALA A 17 -7.56 4.95 -12.69
CA ALA A 17 -7.32 4.42 -11.36
C ALA A 17 -7.31 2.88 -11.38
N ILE A 18 -6.51 2.31 -10.49
CA ILE A 18 -6.51 0.88 -10.18
C ILE A 18 -7.38 0.66 -8.95
N ILE A 19 -8.25 -0.36 -9.01
CA ILE A 19 -9.06 -0.80 -7.88
C ILE A 19 -8.35 -1.97 -7.21
N VAL A 20 -8.08 -1.85 -5.91
CA VAL A 20 -7.42 -2.89 -5.12
C VAL A 20 -8.29 -3.33 -3.95
N THR A 21 -8.21 -4.63 -3.64
CA THR A 21 -8.85 -5.24 -2.47
C THR A 21 -7.82 -6.11 -1.78
N GLY A 22 -7.65 -5.95 -0.47
CA GLY A 22 -6.55 -6.60 0.22
C GLY A 22 -6.30 -6.06 1.62
N TRP A 23 -5.12 -6.32 2.14
CA TRP A 23 -4.60 -5.71 3.36
C TRP A 23 -3.32 -4.98 3.02
N ALA A 24 -3.10 -3.82 3.63
CA ALA A 24 -1.90 -3.01 3.41
C ALA A 24 -1.46 -2.33 4.70
N PHE A 25 -0.20 -1.90 4.75
CA PHE A 25 0.30 -1.04 5.80
C PHE A 25 -0.16 0.41 5.58
N TYR A 26 -0.62 1.04 6.65
CA TYR A 26 -1.02 2.44 6.69
C TYR A 26 -0.22 3.20 7.75
N VAL A 27 0.17 4.42 7.42
CA VAL A 27 0.79 5.36 8.35
C VAL A 27 -0.09 6.59 8.40
N GLU A 28 -0.58 6.89 9.61
CA GLU A 28 -1.42 8.07 9.85
C GLU A 28 -0.72 9.35 9.40
N GLY A 29 -1.47 10.25 8.76
CA GLY A 29 -0.96 11.48 8.15
C GLY A 29 -0.22 11.28 6.82
N LYS A 30 0.30 10.08 6.51
CA LYS A 30 1.06 9.81 5.27
C LYS A 30 0.23 9.09 4.21
N GLY A 31 -0.36 7.95 4.54
CA GLY A 31 -1.06 7.08 3.59
C GLY A 31 -0.62 5.62 3.67
N TYR A 32 -0.88 4.88 2.61
CA TYR A 32 -0.54 3.47 2.48
C TYR A 32 0.87 3.28 1.94
N LEU A 33 1.62 2.36 2.55
CA LEU A 33 2.96 2.00 2.13
C LEU A 33 2.93 1.35 0.75
N ALA A 34 3.77 1.83 -0.16
CA ALA A 34 4.02 1.26 -1.47
C ALA A 34 5.53 1.26 -1.79
N PHE A 35 5.95 0.47 -2.77
CA PHE A 35 7.32 0.47 -3.27
C PHE A 35 7.43 1.30 -4.54
N SER A 36 8.43 2.18 -4.60
CA SER A 36 8.66 3.11 -5.73
C SER A 36 8.91 2.40 -7.06
N ASN A 37 9.36 1.15 -7.03
CA ASN A 37 9.57 0.33 -8.23
C ASN A 37 8.30 -0.38 -8.73
N SER A 38 7.18 -0.30 -8.00
CA SER A 38 5.91 -0.96 -8.33
C SER A 38 4.99 -0.09 -9.17
N VAL A 39 5.57 0.87 -9.90
CA VAL A 39 4.88 1.76 -10.83
C VAL A 39 4.38 0.95 -12.03
N ASP A 40 3.11 1.09 -12.36
CA ASP A 40 2.54 0.46 -13.54
C ASP A 40 2.86 1.24 -14.83
N ARG A 41 2.43 0.72 -15.99
CA ARG A 41 2.64 1.35 -17.30
C ARG A 41 2.01 2.76 -17.45
N TYR A 42 1.14 3.15 -16.52
CA TYR A 42 0.45 4.43 -16.50
C TYR A 42 1.00 5.39 -15.43
N GLY A 43 2.09 5.02 -14.75
CA GLY A 43 2.65 5.83 -13.68
C GLY A 43 1.92 5.71 -12.34
N ILE A 44 1.04 4.72 -12.18
CA ILE A 44 0.25 4.51 -10.97
C ILE A 44 0.99 3.57 -10.03
N ILE A 45 1.17 4.03 -8.79
CA ILE A 45 1.69 3.21 -7.69
C ILE A 45 0.51 2.80 -6.80
N VAL A 46 0.44 1.52 -6.47
CA VAL A 46 -0.57 0.95 -5.57
C VAL A 46 0.08 0.50 -4.25
N PRO A 47 -0.67 0.41 -3.15
CA PRO A 47 -0.15 -0.10 -1.89
C PRO A 47 0.48 -1.49 -2.04
N TYR A 48 1.47 -1.78 -1.20
CA TYR A 48 1.97 -3.13 -1.06
C TYR A 48 0.91 -4.04 -0.44
N ILE A 49 0.39 -4.98 -1.23
CA ILE A 49 -0.66 -5.92 -0.86
C ILE A 49 -0.14 -7.34 -1.08
N PRO A 50 0.42 -7.99 -0.04
CA PRO A 50 0.92 -9.36 -0.17
C PRO A 50 -0.23 -10.35 -0.33
N GLN A 51 -0.01 -11.41 -1.10
CA GLN A 51 -0.98 -12.49 -1.31
C GLN A 51 -1.40 -13.17 0.02
N GLY A 52 -0.48 -13.29 0.98
CA GLY A 52 -0.78 -13.80 2.33
C GLY A 52 -1.60 -12.86 3.21
N GLY A 53 -1.99 -11.68 2.70
CA GLY A 53 -2.91 -10.76 3.35
C GLY A 53 -2.46 -10.28 4.73
N LYS A 54 -3.40 -10.20 5.67
CA LYS A 54 -3.16 -9.71 7.04
C LYS A 54 -2.08 -10.49 7.78
N LEU A 55 -2.04 -11.81 7.60
CA LEU A 55 -1.07 -12.69 8.27
C LEU A 55 0.35 -12.42 7.80
N ALA A 56 0.55 -12.24 6.49
CA ALA A 56 1.87 -11.87 5.95
C ALA A 56 2.35 -10.52 6.49
N LEU A 57 1.46 -9.52 6.53
CA LEU A 57 1.80 -8.21 7.08
C LEU A 57 2.12 -8.29 8.59
N GLN A 58 1.35 -9.07 9.35
CA GLN A 58 1.62 -9.26 10.77
C GLN A 58 2.95 -9.99 11.00
N ALA A 59 3.29 -10.98 10.16
CA ALA A 59 4.57 -11.67 10.24
C ALA A 59 5.75 -10.71 10.01
N ILE A 60 5.63 -9.77 9.07
CA ILE A 60 6.63 -8.71 8.87
C ILE A 60 6.80 -7.87 10.14
N LEU A 61 5.71 -7.42 10.76
CA LEU A 61 5.78 -6.65 12.01
C LEU A 61 6.38 -7.45 13.16
N ASN A 62 6.00 -8.72 13.28
CA ASN A 62 6.53 -9.63 14.31
C ASN A 62 8.04 -9.88 14.12
N GLY A 63 8.53 -9.84 12.88
CA GLY A 63 9.96 -9.92 12.55
C GLY A 63 10.74 -8.62 12.80
N GLY A 64 10.13 -7.59 13.37
CA GLY A 64 10.78 -6.28 13.60
C GLY A 64 10.47 -5.22 12.54
N GLY A 65 9.64 -5.53 11.55
CA GLY A 65 9.22 -4.58 10.52
C GLY A 65 10.24 -4.42 9.39
N PHE A 66 10.37 -3.19 8.88
CA PHE A 66 11.27 -2.85 7.78
C PHE A 66 12.63 -2.42 8.33
N THR A 67 13.71 -2.92 7.73
CA THR A 67 15.08 -2.56 8.09
C THR A 67 15.54 -1.24 7.47
N ASN A 68 14.90 -0.82 6.38
CA ASN A 68 15.15 0.43 5.66
C ASN A 68 13.84 0.91 5.00
N PHE A 69 13.74 2.22 4.78
CA PHE A 69 12.63 2.87 4.08
C PHE A 69 13.03 3.44 2.71
N ASP A 70 14.26 3.24 2.24
CA ASP A 70 14.63 3.62 0.87
C ASP A 70 13.76 2.90 -0.15
N GLY A 71 13.25 3.66 -1.13
CA GLY A 71 12.31 3.15 -2.13
C GLY A 71 10.89 2.91 -1.60
N ILE A 72 10.57 3.36 -0.39
CA ILE A 72 9.19 3.35 0.14
C ILE A 72 8.51 4.70 -0.14
N GLU A 73 7.31 4.62 -0.69
CA GLU A 73 6.42 5.75 -0.90
C GLU A 73 5.11 5.57 -0.12
N TYR A 74 4.40 6.68 0.11
CA TYR A 74 3.10 6.66 0.76
C TYR A 74 2.02 7.16 -0.21
N VAL A 75 1.16 6.24 -0.65
CA VAL A 75 0.08 6.53 -1.58
C VAL A 75 -1.25 6.69 -0.85
N LYS A 76 -2.08 7.62 -1.31
CA LYS A 76 -3.40 7.89 -0.74
C LYS A 76 -4.49 7.34 -1.65
N GLU A 77 -5.54 6.83 -1.03
CA GLU A 77 -6.72 6.42 -1.76
C GLU A 77 -7.39 7.64 -2.41
N LEU A 78 -7.84 7.49 -3.64
CA LEU A 78 -8.53 8.51 -4.39
C LEU A 78 -9.96 8.66 -3.86
N GLY A 79 -10.22 9.77 -3.16
CA GLY A 79 -11.53 10.10 -2.61
C GLY A 79 -11.78 9.58 -1.19
N ALA A 80 -10.72 9.18 -0.46
CA ALA A 80 -10.75 8.88 0.96
C ALA A 80 -10.59 10.13 1.85
#